data_AF-R6TMT0-F1
#
_entry.id   AF-R6TMT0-F1
#
_cell.length_a   1.000
_cell.length_b   1.000
_cell.length_c   1.000
_cell.angle_alpha   90.00
_cell.angle_beta   90.00
_cell.angle_gamma   90.00
#
_symmetry.space_group_name_H-M   'P 1'
#
loop_
_entity.id
_entity.type
_entity.pdbx_description
1 polymer ?
#
loop_
_entity_poly.entity_id
_entity_poly.type
_entity_poly.pdbx_seq_one_letter_code
_entity_poly.pdbx_strand_id
1 'polypeptide(L)'
;MADGSYGAALSLIKSTDKKLFSGFSSADGAIKALCGTDRADFLLAVTSGASSRENLTRLFSMMASAFRDMTAVRRSAGKPDLLFYSDTESAKEAGGHFTLKSLLDIFSVLAEAQGQLSDTNVNIQTAATVFADRIWGCK
;
A
#
# COMPACT_ATOMS: atom_id res chain seq x y z
N MET A 1 5.66 -3.70 -23.47
CA MET A 1 6.10 -3.56 -22.06
C MET A 1 4.89 -3.06 -21.29
N ALA A 2 4.44 -3.79 -20.27
CA ALA A 2 3.22 -3.46 -19.55
C ALA A 2 3.52 -2.39 -18.49
N ASP A 3 3.58 -1.13 -18.91
CA ASP A 3 3.58 0.07 -18.05
C ASP A 3 2.16 0.33 -17.54
N GLY A 4 1.62 -0.61 -16.75
CA GLY A 4 0.23 -0.58 -16.30
C GLY A 4 0.14 -0.51 -14.79
N SER A 5 -0.39 0.60 -14.27
CA SER A 5 -0.92 0.69 -12.90
C SER A 5 -1.70 -0.57 -12.51
N TYR A 6 -1.61 -1.03 -11.25
CA TYR A 6 -2.45 -2.12 -10.74
C TYR A 6 -3.93 -1.86 -11.01
N GLY A 7 -4.42 -0.63 -10.82
CA GLY A 7 -5.79 -0.25 -11.13
C GLY A 7 -6.13 -0.36 -12.62
N ALA A 8 -5.18 -0.06 -13.51
CA ALA A 8 -5.36 -0.22 -14.96
C ALA A 8 -5.27 -1.69 -15.40
N ALA A 9 -4.38 -2.48 -14.79
CA ALA A 9 -4.29 -3.91 -15.02
C ALA A 9 -5.58 -4.61 -14.58
N LEU A 10 -6.18 -4.20 -13.46
CA LEU A 10 -7.44 -4.73 -12.95
C LEU A 10 -8.65 -4.34 -13.80
N SER A 11 -8.67 -3.13 -14.38
CA SER A 11 -9.75 -2.73 -15.28
C SER A 11 -9.72 -3.45 -16.63
N LEU A 12 -8.53 -3.88 -17.08
CA LEU A 12 -8.33 -4.64 -18.31
C LEU A 12 -8.53 -6.15 -18.12
N ILE A 13 -8.18 -6.68 -16.95
CA ILE A 13 -8.32 -8.10 -16.63
C ILE A 13 -9.70 -8.33 -16.02
N LYS A 14 -10.66 -8.80 -16.84
CA LYS A 14 -11.87 -9.47 -16.32
C LYS A 14 -11.44 -10.69 -15.50
N SER A 15 -11.25 -10.51 -14.18
CA SER A 15 -11.15 -11.51 -13.11
C SER A 15 -10.20 -12.73 -13.26
N THR A 16 -9.30 -12.75 -14.25
CA THR A 16 -8.58 -14.00 -14.57
C THR A 16 -7.38 -14.29 -13.66
N ASP A 17 -6.75 -13.27 -13.06
CA ASP A 17 -5.67 -13.46 -12.06
C ASP A 17 -6.16 -13.21 -10.63
N LYS A 18 -6.65 -14.28 -9.98
CA LYS A 18 -7.15 -14.24 -8.60
C LYS A 18 -6.08 -13.79 -7.59
N LYS A 19 -4.79 -14.00 -7.86
CA LYS A 19 -3.70 -13.65 -6.93
C LYS A 19 -3.37 -12.15 -7.00
N LEU A 20 -3.39 -11.57 -8.20
CA LEU A 20 -3.24 -10.12 -8.35
C LEU A 20 -4.44 -9.37 -7.77
N PHE A 21 -5.66 -9.84 -8.05
CA PHE A 21 -6.89 -9.24 -7.51
C PHE A 21 -6.95 -9.30 -5.97
N SER A 22 -6.61 -10.44 -5.37
CA SER A 22 -6.59 -10.57 -3.90
C SER A 22 -5.52 -9.68 -3.25
N GLY A 23 -4.32 -9.62 -3.82
CA GLY A 23 -3.27 -8.72 -3.32
C GLY A 23 -3.69 -7.26 -3.36
N PHE A 24 -4.26 -6.80 -4.48
CA PHE A 24 -4.76 -5.44 -4.61
C PHE A 24 -5.90 -5.16 -3.62
N SER A 25 -6.88 -6.07 -3.50
CA SER A 25 -7.99 -5.90 -2.57
C SER A 25 -7.51 -5.81 -1.11
N SER A 26 -6.48 -6.57 -0.73
CA SER A 26 -5.87 -6.47 0.61
C SER A 26 -5.17 -5.12 0.81
N ALA A 27 -4.44 -4.63 -0.19
CA ALA A 27 -3.77 -3.33 -0.11
C ALA A 27 -4.76 -2.17 -0.07
N ASP A 28 -5.79 -2.18 -0.92
CA ASP A 28 -6.87 -1.19 -0.90
C ASP A 28 -7.62 -1.19 0.44
N GLY A 29 -7.92 -2.38 0.97
CA GLY A 29 -8.52 -2.53 2.30
C GLY A 29 -7.64 -1.94 3.42
N ALA A 30 -6.34 -2.23 3.40
CA ALA A 30 -5.39 -1.68 4.38
C ALA A 30 -5.25 -0.15 4.27
N ILE A 31 -5.23 0.40 3.05
CA ILE A 31 -5.19 1.86 2.83
C ILE A 31 -6.47 2.51 3.35
N LYS A 32 -7.65 1.94 3.04
CA LYS A 32 -8.94 2.44 3.54
C LYS A 32 -9.02 2.40 5.07
N ALA A 33 -8.57 1.31 5.69
CA ALA A 33 -8.49 1.21 7.14
C ALA A 33 -7.53 2.25 7.73
N LEU A 34 -6.39 2.50 7.09
CA LEU A 34 -5.44 3.54 7.48
C LEU A 34 -6.02 4.95 7.32
N CYS A 35 -6.87 5.21 6.32
CA CYS A 35 -7.60 6.46 6.20
C CYS A 35 -8.64 6.66 7.32
N GLY A 36 -9.21 5.57 7.85
CA GLY A 36 -10.19 5.55 8.94
C GLY A 36 -9.63 5.94 10.32
N THR A 37 -10.49 6.01 11.34
CA THR A 37 -10.08 6.44 12.70
C THR A 37 -9.71 5.29 13.64
N ASP A 38 -9.98 4.04 13.25
CA ASP A 38 -9.73 2.88 14.11
C ASP A 38 -8.39 2.19 13.80
N ARG A 39 -7.48 2.22 14.77
CA ARG A 39 -6.18 1.55 14.70
C ARG A 39 -6.33 0.03 14.62
N ALA A 40 -7.31 -0.54 15.30
CA ALA A 40 -7.51 -1.98 15.34
C ALA A 40 -7.89 -2.53 13.96
N ASP A 41 -8.72 -1.82 13.21
CA ASP A 41 -9.10 -2.18 11.84
C ASP A 41 -7.88 -2.19 10.91
N PHE A 42 -7.01 -1.19 11.03
CA PHE A 42 -5.78 -1.14 10.23
C PHE A 42 -4.82 -2.28 10.58
N LEU A 43 -4.58 -2.52 11.87
CA LEU A 43 -3.75 -3.64 12.31
C LEU A 43 -4.29 -4.97 11.78
N LEU A 44 -5.61 -5.19 11.92
CA LEU A 44 -6.26 -6.41 11.46
C LEU A 44 -6.13 -6.57 9.94
N ALA A 45 -6.28 -5.50 9.16
CA ALA A 45 -6.13 -5.53 7.71
C ALA A 45 -4.71 -5.98 7.30
N VAL A 46 -3.67 -5.49 8.00
CA VAL A 46 -2.28 -5.86 7.72
C VAL A 46 -1.97 -7.28 8.17
N THR A 47 -2.35 -7.67 9.39
CA THR A 47 -2.04 -9.00 9.93
C THR A 47 -2.80 -10.12 9.22
N SER A 48 -4.03 -9.85 8.77
CA SER A 48 -4.82 -10.81 7.97
C SER A 48 -4.20 -11.05 6.59
N GLY A 49 -3.51 -10.04 6.02
CA GLY A 49 -2.73 -10.16 4.81
C GLY A 49 -1.38 -10.86 5.00
N ALA A 50 -0.88 -11.01 6.23
CA ALA A 50 0.45 -11.50 6.56
C ALA A 50 0.55 -13.05 6.69
N SER A 51 -0.22 -13.79 5.87
CA SER A 51 -0.23 -15.26 5.93
C SER A 51 1.06 -15.93 5.42
N SER A 52 1.85 -15.23 4.62
CA SER A 52 3.20 -15.62 4.22
C SER A 52 4.08 -14.38 4.04
N ARG A 53 5.40 -14.58 3.97
CA ARG A 53 6.36 -13.51 3.69
C ARG A 53 6.06 -12.85 2.34
N GLU A 54 5.75 -13.65 1.32
CA GLU A 54 5.43 -13.16 -0.02
C GLU A 54 4.16 -12.30 -0.01
N ASN A 55 3.14 -12.69 0.76
CA ASN A 55 1.90 -11.94 0.86
C ASN A 55 2.11 -10.59 1.58
N LEU A 56 2.88 -10.59 2.69
CA LEU A 56 3.20 -9.36 3.41
C LEU A 56 4.08 -8.43 2.58
N THR A 57 5.13 -8.95 1.92
CA THR A 57 5.98 -8.18 1.01
C THR A 57 5.18 -7.58 -0.14
N ARG A 58 4.24 -8.35 -0.71
CA ARG A 58 3.35 -7.85 -1.76
C ARG A 58 2.42 -6.75 -1.24
N LEU A 59 1.81 -6.94 -0.07
CA LEU A 59 0.95 -5.96 0.56
C LEU A 59 1.69 -4.63 0.73
N PHE A 60 2.88 -4.65 1.35
CA PHE A 60 3.69 -3.46 1.56
C PHE A 60 4.18 -2.82 0.24
N SER A 61 4.48 -3.63 -0.79
CA SER A 61 4.83 -3.10 -2.11
C SER A 61 3.68 -2.36 -2.79
N MET A 62 2.48 -2.91 -2.73
CA MET A 62 1.28 -2.27 -3.27
C MET A 62 0.91 -1.01 -2.49
N MET A 63 1.01 -1.05 -1.15
CA MET A 63 0.85 0.16 -0.34
C MET A 63 1.89 1.22 -0.70
N ALA A 64 3.17 0.87 -0.82
CA ALA A 64 4.23 1.82 -1.19
C ALA A 64 3.95 2.46 -2.57
N SER A 65 3.44 1.67 -3.53
CA SER A 65 3.00 2.17 -4.83
C SER A 65 1.84 3.17 -4.70
N ALA A 66 0.85 2.89 -3.85
CA ALA A 66 -0.26 3.81 -3.59
C ALA A 66 0.21 5.12 -2.95
N PHE A 67 1.08 5.05 -1.93
CA PHE A 67 1.64 6.23 -1.27
C PHE A 67 2.54 7.05 -2.21
N ARG A 68 3.27 6.40 -3.12
CA ARG A 68 4.00 7.06 -4.21
C ARG A 68 3.05 7.83 -5.11
N ASP A 69 1.96 7.21 -5.57
CA ASP A 69 0.96 7.85 -6.42
C ASP A 69 0.35 9.08 -5.75
N MET A 70 -0.09 8.95 -4.48
CA MET A 70 -0.62 10.07 -3.68
C MET A 70 0.38 11.23 -3.58
N THR A 71 1.65 10.90 -3.34
CA THR A 71 2.74 11.88 -3.24
C THR A 71 3.01 12.55 -4.59
N ALA A 72 3.02 11.77 -5.68
CA ALA A 72 3.25 12.25 -7.03
C ALA A 72 2.15 13.21 -7.46
N VAL A 73 0.88 12.87 -7.22
CA VAL A 73 -0.24 13.73 -7.59
C VAL A 73 -0.26 15.02 -6.76
N ARG A 74 0.19 15.00 -5.51
CA ARG A 74 0.35 16.23 -4.69
C ARG A 74 1.48 17.14 -5.14
N ARG A 75 2.59 16.57 -5.63
CA ARG A 75 3.78 17.33 -6.01
C ARG A 75 3.77 17.80 -7.46
N SER A 76 3.08 17.08 -8.35
CA SER A 76 3.19 17.36 -9.78
C SER A 76 2.22 18.46 -10.23
N ALA A 77 2.71 19.33 -11.10
CA ALA A 77 1.89 20.24 -11.91
C ALA A 77 1.34 19.56 -13.19
N GLY A 78 1.56 18.25 -13.38
CA GLY A 78 1.26 17.49 -14.60
C GLY A 78 0.43 16.23 -14.34
N LYS A 79 0.43 15.29 -15.31
CA LYS A 79 -0.18 13.95 -15.15
C LYS A 79 0.91 12.96 -14.71
N PRO A 80 0.96 12.55 -13.44
CA PRO A 80 1.93 11.56 -12.98
C PRO A 80 1.60 10.18 -13.55
N ASP A 81 2.65 9.39 -13.78
CA ASP A 81 2.52 7.97 -14.08
C ASP A 81 2.16 7.21 -12.80
N LEU A 82 1.01 6.54 -12.81
CA LEU A 82 0.42 5.90 -11.64
C LEU A 82 0.79 4.42 -11.62
N LEU A 83 1.13 3.89 -10.45
CA LEU A 83 1.47 2.49 -10.26
C LEU A 83 0.37 1.67 -9.59
N PHE A 84 -0.44 2.28 -8.72
CA PHE A 84 -1.49 1.62 -7.97
C PHE A 84 -2.87 2.07 -8.41
N TYR A 85 -3.10 3.38 -8.50
CA TYR A 85 -4.39 3.94 -8.86
C TYR A 85 -4.60 3.97 -10.37
N SER A 86 -5.85 3.80 -10.81
CA SER A 86 -6.23 3.91 -12.23
C SER A 86 -6.25 5.35 -12.75
N ASP A 87 -6.40 6.33 -11.85
CA ASP A 87 -6.60 7.72 -12.19
C ASP A 87 -6.11 8.66 -11.06
N THR A 88 -5.88 9.92 -11.41
CA THR A 88 -5.31 10.91 -10.48
C THR A 88 -6.31 11.38 -9.43
N GLU A 89 -7.61 11.28 -9.68
CA GLU A 89 -8.63 11.78 -8.75
C GLU A 89 -8.79 10.83 -7.57
N SER A 90 -8.84 9.52 -7.82
CA SER A 90 -8.80 8.48 -6.78
C SER A 90 -7.54 8.61 -5.89
N ALA A 91 -6.38 8.86 -6.51
CA ALA A 91 -5.13 9.07 -5.78
C ALA A 91 -5.13 10.38 -4.96
N LYS A 92 -5.75 11.47 -5.47
CA LYS A 92 -5.91 12.73 -4.71
C LYS A 92 -6.83 12.56 -3.52
N GLU A 93 -7.97 11.90 -3.72
CA GLU A 93 -8.98 11.70 -2.68
C GLU A 93 -8.36 10.91 -1.51
N ALA A 94 -7.74 9.76 -1.80
CA ALA A 94 -7.07 8.97 -0.78
C ALA A 94 -5.90 9.72 -0.13
N GLY A 95 -5.10 10.43 -0.94
CA GLY A 95 -4.01 11.28 -0.45
C GLY A 95 -4.47 12.48 0.40
N GLY A 96 -5.74 12.88 0.29
CA GLY A 96 -6.35 13.96 1.06
C GLY A 96 -6.35 13.71 2.57
N HIS A 97 -6.31 12.45 3.00
CA HIS A 97 -6.32 12.05 4.40
C HIS A 97 -4.99 12.22 5.13
N PHE A 98 -3.91 12.52 4.42
CA PHE A 98 -2.55 12.56 4.96
C PHE A 98 -1.89 13.92 4.73
N THR A 99 -0.89 14.29 5.54
CA THR A 99 -0.01 15.42 5.18
C THR A 99 1.06 14.95 4.18
N LEU A 100 1.73 15.87 3.47
CA LEU A 100 2.85 15.47 2.60
C LEU A 100 3.96 14.79 3.41
N LYS A 101 4.17 15.24 4.65
CA LYS A 101 5.12 14.62 5.57
C LYS A 101 4.69 13.19 5.93
N SER A 102 3.44 13.01 6.33
CA SER A 102 2.87 11.68 6.66
C SER A 102 3.03 10.70 5.49
N LEU A 103 2.77 11.14 4.24
CA LEU A 103 2.96 10.29 3.05
C LEU A 103 4.41 9.82 2.87
N LEU A 104 5.38 10.71 3.10
CA LEU A 104 6.80 10.37 2.99
C LEU A 104 7.26 9.48 4.14
N ASP A 105 6.84 9.77 5.37
CA ASP A 105 7.18 8.99 6.56
C ASP A 105 6.63 7.55 6.42
N ILE A 106 5.37 7.40 5.99
CA ILE A 106 4.76 6.09 5.70
C ILE A 106 5.54 5.34 4.60
N PHE A 107 5.92 6.03 3.52
CA PHE A 107 6.71 5.43 2.45
C PHE A 107 8.08 4.93 2.96
N SER A 108 8.75 5.69 3.82
CA SER A 108 10.01 5.29 4.45
C SER A 108 9.85 4.04 5.32
N VAL A 109 8.78 3.96 6.12
CA VAL A 109 8.50 2.75 6.93
C VAL A 109 8.24 1.53 6.05
N LEU A 110 7.50 1.69 4.94
CA LEU A 110 7.24 0.62 3.99
C LEU A 110 8.52 0.12 3.30
N ALA A 111 9.42 1.03 2.91
CA ALA A 111 10.71 0.67 2.31
C ALA A 111 11.61 -0.08 3.30
N GLU A 112 11.64 0.35 4.56
CA GLU A 112 12.36 -0.37 5.63
C GLU A 112 11.77 -1.76 5.86
N ALA A 113 10.44 -1.87 5.86
CA ALA A 113 9.74 -3.15 6.03
C ALA A 113 10.11 -4.15 4.94
N GLN A 114 10.19 -3.70 3.70
CA GLN A 114 10.63 -4.54 2.58
C GLN A 114 12.08 -5.00 2.74
N GLY A 115 12.96 -4.11 3.21
CA GLY A 115 14.35 -4.45 3.54
C GLY A 115 14.43 -5.54 4.61
N GLN A 116 13.71 -5.39 5.71
CA GLN A 116 13.71 -6.38 6.80
C GLN A 116 13.05 -7.71 6.38
N LEU A 117 11.98 -7.69 5.61
CA LEU A 117 11.32 -8.91 5.12
C LEU A 117 12.17 -9.71 4.13
N SER A 118 13.23 -9.11 3.57
CA SER A 118 14.22 -9.82 2.75
C SER A 118 15.17 -10.69 3.58
N ASP A 119 15.24 -10.50 4.90
CA ASP A 119 16.02 -11.34 5.81
C ASP A 119 15.27 -12.64 6.16
N THR A 120 15.98 -13.77 6.11
CA THR A 120 15.44 -15.12 6.24
C THR A 120 14.88 -15.41 7.64
N ASN A 121 15.37 -14.71 8.68
CA ASN A 121 15.08 -15.03 10.09
C ASN A 121 13.94 -14.22 10.72
N VAL A 122 13.21 -13.39 9.96
CA VAL A 122 12.16 -12.54 10.51
C VAL A 122 10.86 -13.32 10.75
N ASN A 123 10.31 -13.20 11.97
CA ASN A 123 8.95 -13.64 12.27
C ASN A 123 7.95 -12.71 11.57
N ILE A 124 7.23 -13.25 10.59
CA ILE A 124 6.34 -12.49 9.69
C ILE A 124 5.20 -11.82 10.46
N GLN A 125 4.62 -12.49 11.46
CA GLN A 125 3.52 -11.95 12.25
C GLN A 125 3.99 -10.79 13.14
N THR A 126 5.13 -10.97 13.81
CA THR A 126 5.76 -9.89 14.59
C THR A 126 6.11 -8.70 13.71
N ALA A 127 6.70 -8.94 12.54
CA ALA A 127 7.02 -7.87 11.59
C ALA A 127 5.76 -7.15 11.10
N ALA A 128 4.71 -7.88 10.73
CA ALA A 128 3.44 -7.30 10.31
C ALA A 128 2.88 -6.35 11.38
N THR A 129 2.84 -6.78 12.65
CA THR A 129 2.35 -5.94 13.75
C THR A 129 3.23 -4.72 14.00
N VAL A 130 4.55 -4.89 14.04
CA VAL A 130 5.49 -3.78 14.29
C VAL A 130 5.42 -2.74 13.18
N PHE A 131 5.42 -3.16 11.92
CA PHE A 131 5.35 -2.22 10.80
C PHE A 131 3.99 -1.58 10.66
N ALA A 132 2.90 -2.31 10.92
CA ALA A 132 1.57 -1.72 10.95
C ALA A 132 1.46 -0.64 12.05
N ASP A 133 1.99 -0.89 13.24
CA ASP A 133 1.98 0.12 14.30
C ASP A 133 2.77 1.38 13.92
N ARG A 134 3.96 1.19 13.33
CA ARG A 134 4.79 2.29 12.86
C ARG A 134 4.12 3.09 11.75
N ILE A 135 3.49 2.43 10.77
CA ILE A 135 2.75 3.09 9.70
C ILE A 135 1.59 3.92 10.28
N TRP A 136 0.86 3.37 11.25
CA TRP A 136 -0.23 4.09 11.92
C TRP A 136 0.29 5.35 12.65
N GLY A 137 1.44 5.26 13.32
CA GLY A 137 2.07 6.39 14.00
C GLY A 137 2.55 7.52 13.09
N CYS A 138 2.66 7.27 11.78
CA CYS A 138 3.04 8.28 10.78
C CYS A 138 1.84 9.04 10.19
N LYS A 139 0.60 8.62 10.49
CA LYS A 139 -0.62 9.27 10.01
C LYS A 139 -0.72 10.71 10.53
#